data_AF-A0A1J5WR90-F1
#
_entry.id   AF-A0A1J5WR90-F1
#
_cell.length_a   1.000
_cell.length_b   1.000
_cell.length_c   1.000
_cell.angle_alpha   90.00
_cell.angle_beta   90.00
_cell.angle_gamma   90.00
#
_symmetry.space_group_name_H-M   'P 1'
#
loop_
_entity.id
_entity.type
_entity.pdbx_description
1 polymer ?
#
loop_
_entity_poly.entity_id
_entity_poly.type
_entity_poly.pdbx_seq_one_letter_code
_entity_poly.pdbx_strand_id
1 'polypeptide(L)'
;KNLQLRDYAVNLLPKLVENQMQEIHLNAKDSCHVSTILEAEDRSIWVGKVKELYLERYAMEIFPKLRFHEEFKIEEISLFADDSDQITMILEAEDNSLW
;
A
#
# COMPACT_ATOMS: atom_id res chain seq x y z
N LYS A 1 -9.94 14.06 -0.36
CA LYS A 1 -9.71 13.55 -1.73
C LYS A 1 -9.45 12.07 -1.61
N ASN A 2 -10.11 11.25 -2.42
CA ASN A 2 -10.01 9.80 -2.31
C ASN A 2 -9.40 9.27 -3.59
N LEU A 3 -8.50 8.31 -3.49
CA LEU A 3 -7.83 7.68 -4.62
C LEU A 3 -8.11 6.18 -4.60
N GLN A 4 -8.73 5.67 -5.65
CA GLN A 4 -8.92 4.24 -5.84
C GLN A 4 -8.15 3.75 -7.06
N LEU A 5 -7.30 2.73 -6.88
CA LEU A 5 -6.55 2.09 -7.95
C LEU A 5 -6.79 0.59 -7.91
N ARG A 6 -7.00 -0.01 -9.08
CA ARG A 6 -7.28 -1.43 -9.23
C ARG A 6 -6.34 -2.07 -10.24
N ASP A 7 -5.95 -3.31 -9.95
CA ASP A 7 -5.14 -4.14 -10.83
C ASP A 7 -3.86 -3.37 -11.27
N TYR A 8 -3.50 -3.39 -12.55
CA TYR A 8 -2.31 -2.68 -13.04
C TYR A 8 -2.25 -1.18 -12.71
N ALA A 9 -3.39 -0.53 -12.43
CA ALA A 9 -3.41 0.88 -12.06
C ALA A 9 -2.76 1.12 -10.69
N VAL A 10 -2.59 0.11 -9.84
CA VAL A 10 -1.88 0.23 -8.55
C VAL A 10 -0.47 0.78 -8.77
N ASN A 11 0.21 0.40 -9.86
CA ASN A 11 1.54 0.92 -10.21
C ASN A 11 1.58 2.43 -10.52
N LEU A 12 0.43 3.09 -10.65
CA LEU A 12 0.34 4.54 -10.81
C LEU A 12 0.32 5.29 -9.48
N LEU A 13 0.24 4.59 -8.34
CA LEU A 13 0.20 5.20 -7.00
C LEU A 13 1.27 6.29 -6.81
N PRO A 14 2.57 6.07 -7.10
CA PRO A 14 3.60 7.09 -6.87
C PRO A 14 3.41 8.36 -7.73
N LYS A 15 2.67 8.27 -8.82
CA LYS A 15 2.42 9.39 -9.75
C LYS A 15 1.13 10.16 -9.44
N LEU A 16 0.20 9.55 -8.72
CA LEU A 16 -1.14 10.08 -8.47
C LEU A 16 -1.36 10.50 -7.02
N VAL A 17 -0.50 10.05 -6.12
CA VAL A 17 -0.55 10.46 -4.72
C VAL A 17 -0.09 11.91 -4.55
N GLU A 18 -0.82 12.66 -3.73
CA GLU A 18 -0.60 14.09 -3.48
C GLU A 18 -0.33 14.31 -1.99
N ASN A 19 0.05 15.54 -1.61
CA ASN A 19 0.39 15.88 -0.21
C ASN A 19 -0.73 15.61 0.80
N GLN A 20 -2.01 15.59 0.38
CA GLN A 20 -3.16 15.32 1.24
C GLN A 20 -4.17 14.41 0.53
N MET A 21 -4.31 13.19 1.05
CA MET A 21 -5.37 12.26 0.70
C MET A 21 -6.21 11.99 1.95
N GLN A 22 -7.53 11.85 1.77
CA GLN A 22 -8.39 11.37 2.84
C GLN A 22 -8.33 9.84 2.87
N GLU A 23 -8.46 9.22 1.71
CA GLU A 23 -8.54 7.78 1.56
C GLU A 23 -7.68 7.31 0.37
N ILE A 24 -6.93 6.23 0.55
CA ILE A 24 -6.27 5.48 -0.52
C ILE A 24 -6.80 4.04 -0.48
N HIS A 25 -7.42 3.59 -1.58
CA HIS A 25 -7.93 2.23 -1.74
C HIS A 25 -7.26 1.52 -2.91
N LEU A 26 -6.51 0.46 -2.62
CA LEU A 26 -5.72 -0.30 -3.58
C LEU A 26 -6.17 -1.76 -3.58
N ASN A 27 -6.50 -2.28 -4.76
CA ASN A 27 -6.91 -3.67 -4.93
C ASN A 27 -6.13 -4.28 -6.10
N ALA A 28 -5.47 -5.41 -5.89
CA ALA A 28 -4.75 -6.10 -6.96
C ALA A 28 -5.06 -7.59 -6.94
N LYS A 29 -5.75 -8.08 -7.98
CA LYS A 29 -6.18 -9.48 -8.05
C LYS A 29 -5.08 -10.50 -8.33
N ASP A 30 -3.96 -10.04 -8.88
CA ASP A 30 -2.83 -10.88 -9.32
C ASP A 30 -1.53 -10.21 -8.88
N SER A 31 -0.50 -11.00 -8.55
CA SER A 31 0.80 -10.48 -8.12
C SER A 31 1.48 -9.63 -9.19
N CYS A 32 1.24 -9.91 -10.48
CA CYS A 32 1.81 -9.13 -11.57
C CYS A 32 1.35 -7.65 -11.55
N HIS A 33 0.18 -7.37 -10.98
CA HIS A 33 -0.39 -6.02 -10.90
C HIS A 33 0.40 -5.07 -9.99
N VAL A 34 1.22 -5.59 -9.06
CA VAL A 34 2.01 -4.79 -8.11
C VAL A 34 3.52 -4.88 -8.34
N SER A 35 3.95 -5.71 -9.29
CA SER A 35 5.36 -6.00 -9.58
C SER A 35 6.26 -4.76 -9.64
N THR A 36 5.86 -3.71 -10.35
CA THR A 36 6.65 -2.48 -10.48
C THR A 36 6.82 -1.74 -9.15
N ILE A 37 5.81 -1.76 -8.27
CA ILE A 37 5.91 -1.14 -6.95
C ILE A 37 6.80 -1.97 -6.02
N LEU A 38 6.75 -3.29 -6.11
CA LEU A 38 7.52 -4.19 -5.27
C LEU A 38 9.04 -4.09 -5.51
N GLU A 39 9.45 -3.64 -6.69
CA GLU A 39 10.85 -3.32 -7.02
C GLU A 39 11.40 -2.13 -6.23
N ALA A 40 10.54 -1.31 -5.62
CA ALA A 40 10.96 -0.17 -4.82
C ALA A 40 11.63 -0.60 -3.51
N GLU A 41 12.53 0.25 -3.01
CA GLU A 41 13.09 0.07 -1.67
C GLU A 41 11.99 0.19 -0.61
N ASP A 42 12.16 -0.47 0.54
CA ASP A 42 11.23 -0.36 1.64
C ASP A 42 11.12 1.09 2.11
N ARG A 43 9.90 1.52 2.46
CA ARG A 43 9.59 2.89 2.89
C ARG A 43 10.08 3.99 1.92
N SER A 44 10.10 3.71 0.61
CA SER A 44 10.51 4.68 -0.41
C SER A 44 9.34 5.40 -1.10
N ILE A 45 8.14 4.80 -1.10
CA ILE A 45 6.96 5.37 -1.76
C ILE A 45 6.23 6.30 -0.80
N TRP A 46 6.44 7.60 -0.98
CA TRP A 46 5.78 8.62 -0.18
C TRP A 46 4.28 8.74 -0.51
N VAL A 47 3.40 8.51 0.47
CA VAL A 47 1.94 8.64 0.29
C VAL A 47 1.32 9.88 0.94
N GLY A 48 2.15 10.78 1.47
CA GLY A 48 1.70 12.05 2.05
C GLY A 48 0.92 11.88 3.35
N LYS A 49 -0.03 12.79 3.59
CA LYS A 49 -0.97 12.72 4.71
C LYS A 49 -2.21 11.94 4.26
N VAL A 50 -2.37 10.71 4.73
CA VAL A 50 -3.51 9.81 4.44
C VAL A 50 -4.22 9.42 5.74
N LYS A 51 -5.55 9.57 5.80
CA LYS A 51 -6.33 9.20 6.99
C LYS A 51 -6.71 7.72 7.02
N GLU A 52 -7.10 7.20 5.86
CA GLU A 52 -7.61 5.84 5.71
C GLU A 52 -6.88 5.13 4.58
N LEU A 53 -6.34 3.94 4.85
CA LEU A 53 -5.65 3.10 3.87
C LEU A 53 -6.33 1.73 3.79
N TYR A 54 -6.83 1.40 2.61
CA TYR A 54 -7.44 0.11 2.30
C TYR A 54 -6.54 -0.64 1.30
N LEU A 55 -5.96 -1.77 1.73
CA LEU A 55 -5.17 -2.64 0.86
C LEU A 55 -5.84 -4.01 0.75
N GLU A 56 -6.19 -4.40 -0.47
CA GLU A 56 -6.85 -5.67 -0.75
C GLU A 56 -6.02 -6.55 -1.68
N ARG A 57 -5.98 -7.85 -1.37
CA ARG A 57 -5.33 -8.90 -2.13
C ARG A 57 -3.83 -8.63 -2.26
N TYR A 58 -3.24 -8.81 -3.45
CA TYR A 58 -1.81 -8.55 -3.68
C TYR A 58 -1.40 -7.09 -3.47
N ALA A 59 -2.35 -6.15 -3.32
CA ALA A 59 -2.02 -4.78 -2.94
C ALA A 59 -1.51 -4.71 -1.49
N MET A 60 -1.73 -5.72 -0.65
CA MET A 60 -1.16 -5.77 0.69
C MET A 60 0.37 -5.81 0.67
N GLU A 61 0.95 -6.52 -0.30
CA GLU A 61 2.40 -6.71 -0.40
C GLU A 61 3.17 -5.40 -0.64
N ILE A 62 2.50 -4.34 -1.07
CA ILE A 62 3.11 -3.02 -1.22
C ILE A 62 3.27 -2.29 0.11
N PHE A 63 2.60 -2.73 1.17
CA PHE A 63 2.58 -2.05 2.47
C PHE A 63 3.98 -1.72 3.01
N PRO A 64 4.98 -2.63 2.99
CA PRO A 64 6.36 -2.33 3.42
C PRO A 64 7.03 -1.23 2.58
N LYS A 65 6.57 -1.01 1.34
CA LYS A 65 7.12 -0.02 0.41
C LYS A 65 6.62 1.39 0.69
N LEU A 66 5.51 1.53 1.42
CA LEU A 66 4.87 2.82 1.70
C LEU A 66 5.59 3.56 2.82
N ARG A 67 5.71 4.88 2.66
CA ARG A 67 6.20 5.81 3.68
C ARG A 67 5.11 6.79 4.04
N PHE A 68 4.75 6.80 5.32
CA PHE A 68 3.74 7.69 5.89
C PHE A 68 4.39 8.89 6.57
N HIS A 69 3.64 9.99 6.68
CA HIS A 69 4.09 11.17 7.39
C HIS A 69 4.04 10.93 8.91
N GLU A 70 5.19 10.96 9.58
CA GLU A 70 5.32 10.65 11.03
C GLU A 70 4.41 11.51 11.93
N GLU A 71 4.21 12.79 11.59
CA GLU A 71 3.32 13.68 12.36
C GLU A 71 1.82 13.50 12.05
N PHE A 72 1.47 12.68 11.06
CA PHE A 72 0.09 12.49 10.64
C PHE A 72 -0.48 11.17 11.18
N LYS A 73 -1.53 11.27 11.99
CA LYS A 73 -2.19 10.11 12.57
C LYS A 73 -3.11 9.46 11.53
N ILE A 74 -2.77 8.24 11.12
CA ILE A 74 -3.68 7.37 10.38
C ILE A 74 -4.84 6.98 11.32
N GLU A 75 -6.07 7.11 10.83
CA GLU A 75 -7.29 6.80 11.58
C GLU A 75 -7.69 5.33 11.38
N GLU A 76 -7.51 4.80 10.17
CA GLU A 76 -7.81 3.40 9.83
C GLU A 76 -6.79 2.81 8.85
N ILE A 77 -6.36 1.57 9.12
CA ILE A 77 -5.67 0.72 8.15
C ILE A 77 -6.49 -0.57 8.06
N SER A 78 -6.96 -0.89 6.87
CA SER A 78 -7.76 -2.09 6.62
C SER A 78 -7.07 -2.93 5.56
N LEU A 79 -6.71 -4.15 5.97
CA LEU A 79 -5.98 -5.11 5.15
C LEU A 79 -6.86 -6.33 4.92
N PHE A 80 -7.04 -6.73 3.67
CA PHE A 80 -7.87 -7.88 3.32
C PHE A 80 -7.14 -8.79 2.33
N ALA A 81 -6.89 -10.03 2.73
CA ALA A 81 -6.42 -11.10 1.87
C ALA A 81 -7.52 -12.15 1.72
N ASP A 82 -7.72 -12.67 0.51
CA ASP A 82 -8.56 -13.84 0.27
C ASP A 82 -7.76 -15.11 -0.07
N ASP A 83 -6.44 -15.01 -0.16
CA ASP A 83 -5.50 -16.12 -0.33
C ASP A 83 -4.24 -15.90 0.55
N SER A 84 -3.63 -16.98 1.04
CA SER A 84 -2.37 -16.92 1.81
C SER A 84 -1.18 -16.39 1.01
N ASP A 85 -1.17 -16.59 -0.30
CA ASP A 85 -0.07 -16.12 -1.16
C ASP A 85 0.02 -14.58 -1.18
N GLN A 86 -1.04 -13.87 -0.79
CA GLN A 86 -1.11 -12.40 -0.76
C GLN A 86 -0.45 -11.77 0.47
N ILE A 87 0.01 -12.59 1.41
CA ILE A 87 0.67 -12.13 2.65
C ILE A 87 2.08 -12.68 2.81
N THR A 88 2.58 -13.47 1.87
CA THR A 88 3.86 -14.18 1.99
C THR A 88 5.02 -13.24 2.29
N MET A 89 5.20 -12.16 1.50
CA MET A 89 6.27 -11.19 1.76
C MET A 89 6.11 -10.45 3.08
N ILE A 90 4.87 -10.23 3.54
CA ILE A 90 4.62 -9.56 4.82
C ILE A 90 5.05 -10.45 5.99
N LEU A 91 4.81 -11.76 5.88
CA LEU A 91 5.22 -12.75 6.89
C LEU A 91 6.74 -12.95 6.96
N GLU A 92 7.46 -12.63 5.88
CA GLU A 92 8.92 -12.68 5.83
C GLU A 92 9.58 -11.43 6.45
N ALA A 93 8.83 -10.34 6.61
CA ALA A 93 9.33 -9.12 7.22
C ALA A 93 9.53 -9.29 8.75
N GLU A 94 10.54 -8.62 9.31
CA GLU A 94 10.79 -8.65 10.75
C GLU A 94 9.62 -8.04 11.53
N ASP A 95 9.36 -8.54 12.74
CA ASP A 95 8.32 -7.99 13.62
C ASP A 95 8.52 -6.48 13.82
N ASN A 96 7.44 -5.71 13.59
CA ASN A 96 7.43 -4.23 13.68
C ASN A 96 8.29 -3.49 12.63
N SER A 97 8.88 -4.17 11.65
CA SER A 97 9.62 -3.52 10.55
C SER A 97 8.72 -2.80 9.54
N LEU A 98 7.40 -2.98 9.66
CA LEU A 98 6.39 -2.38 8.80
C LEU A 98 5.90 -1.00 9.30
N TRP A 99 6.42 -0.54 10.46
CA TRP A 99 6.14 0.77 11.06
C TRP A 99 7.43 1.56 11.28
#